data_AF-A0A2V8P4U3-F1
#
_entry.id   AF-A0A2V8P4U3-F1
#
_cell.length_a   1.000
_cell.length_b   1.000
_cell.length_c   1.000
_cell.angle_alpha   90.00
_cell.angle_beta   90.00
_cell.angle_gamma   90.00
#
_symmetry.space_group_name_H-M   'P 1'
#
loop_
_entity.id
_entity.type
_entity.pdbx_description
1 polymer ?
#
loop_
_entity_poly.entity_id
_entity_poly.type
_entity_poly.pdbx_seq_one_letter_code
_entity_poly.pdbx_strand_id
1 'polypeptide(L)'
;MRPKLLYKNSLAVPAMALAFLLAANSAFAQGSSFTYQGRLTDGGTVANGLYDLQFALFDSASSGAQIGSTQTLNSVLVSAGVFSVTLDFGANSFNGANRLLEISARLNGAG
;
A
#
# COMPACT_ATOMS: atom_id res chain seq x y z
N MET A 1 -35.76 25.18 -55.84
CA MET A 1 -35.42 23.94 -55.10
C MET A 1 -33.94 23.67 -55.36
N ARG A 2 -32.99 23.90 -54.43
CA ARG A 2 -32.65 23.10 -53.23
C ARG A 2 -31.86 23.98 -52.25
N PRO A 3 -32.16 24.02 -50.93
CA PRO A 3 -31.33 24.76 -49.99
C PRO A 3 -30.00 24.01 -49.79
N LYS A 4 -28.87 24.68 -50.05
CA LYS A 4 -27.54 24.20 -49.62
C LYS A 4 -27.46 24.38 -48.11
N LEU A 5 -27.57 23.27 -47.37
CA LEU A 5 -27.29 23.23 -45.94
C LEU A 5 -25.80 23.55 -45.76
N LEU A 6 -25.51 24.83 -45.47
CA LEU A 6 -24.19 25.28 -45.04
C LEU A 6 -23.83 24.53 -43.75
N TYR A 7 -22.81 23.68 -43.85
CA TYR A 7 -22.17 22.91 -42.78
C TYR A 7 -21.58 23.83 -41.72
N LYS A 8 -22.44 24.43 -40.91
CA LYS A 8 -22.09 25.25 -39.76
C LYS A 8 -21.91 24.31 -38.57
N ASN A 9 -20.69 24.22 -38.04
CA ASN A 9 -20.29 23.63 -36.74
C ASN A 9 -19.57 22.26 -36.74
N SER A 10 -18.77 21.95 -37.75
CA SER A 10 -18.10 20.65 -37.85
C SER A 10 -16.78 20.46 -37.12
N LEU A 11 -16.11 21.55 -36.76
CA LEU A 11 -14.81 21.52 -36.10
C LEU A 11 -14.92 21.62 -34.56
N ALA A 12 -16.07 22.03 -34.04
CA ALA A 12 -16.27 22.22 -32.61
C ALA A 12 -16.28 20.90 -31.83
N VAL A 13 -16.90 19.86 -32.40
CA VAL A 13 -16.98 18.52 -31.78
C VAL A 13 -15.59 17.86 -31.64
N PRO A 14 -14.74 17.79 -32.69
CA PRO A 14 -13.40 17.20 -32.54
C PRO A 14 -12.48 18.05 -31.65
N ALA A 15 -12.60 19.38 -31.67
CA ALA A 15 -11.82 20.26 -30.80
C ALA A 15 -12.17 20.06 -29.32
N MET A 16 -13.46 19.88 -29.01
CA MET A 16 -13.93 19.64 -27.64
C MET A 16 -13.51 18.25 -27.13
N ALA A 17 -13.55 17.23 -27.99
CA ALA A 17 -13.07 15.89 -27.66
C ALA A 17 -11.55 15.89 -27.39
N LEU A 18 -10.77 16.60 -28.21
CA LEU A 18 -9.32 16.74 -28.01
C LEU A 18 -8.98 17.51 -26.73
N ALA A 19 -9.71 18.60 -26.44
CA ALA A 19 -9.56 19.34 -25.19
C ALA A 19 -9.87 18.47 -23.96
N PHE A 20 -10.87 17.58 -24.05
CA PHE A 20 -11.21 16.64 -22.98
C PHE A 20 -10.13 15.57 -22.76
N LEU A 21 -9.53 15.05 -23.84
CA LEU A 21 -8.39 14.13 -23.78
C LEU A 21 -7.14 14.80 -23.19
N LEU A 22 -6.91 16.08 -23.50
CA LEU A 22 -5.78 16.86 -22.98
C LEU A 22 -6.01 17.34 -21.52
N ALA A 23 -7.25 17.35 -21.06
CA ALA A 23 -7.62 17.68 -19.68
C ALA A 23 -7.63 16.45 -18.75
N ALA A 24 -7.21 15.27 -19.24
CA ALA A 24 -7.02 14.09 -18.42
C ALA A 24 -5.84 14.33 -17.46
N ASN A 25 -6.16 14.72 -16.22
CA ASN A 25 -5.18 14.81 -15.15
C ASN A 25 -4.72 13.39 -14.77
N SER A 26 -3.42 13.24 -14.49
CA SER A 26 -2.90 12.03 -13.83
C SER A 26 -3.63 11.84 -12.51
N ALA A 27 -4.35 10.74 -12.34
CA ALA A 27 -4.90 10.37 -11.04
C ALA A 27 -3.74 10.16 -10.07
N PHE A 28 -3.81 10.75 -8.88
CA PHE A 28 -2.91 10.40 -7.79
C PHE A 28 -3.19 8.94 -7.41
N ALA A 29 -2.26 8.04 -7.71
CA ALA A 29 -2.34 6.67 -7.20
C ALA A 29 -2.29 6.71 -5.66
N GLN A 30 -3.01 5.79 -5.00
CA GLN A 30 -2.79 5.61 -3.56
C GLN A 30 -1.32 5.25 -3.32
N GLY A 31 -0.73 5.81 -2.26
CA GLY A 31 0.58 5.35 -1.79
C GLY A 31 0.52 3.86 -1.45
N SER A 32 1.65 3.15 -1.58
CA SER A 32 1.76 1.74 -1.19
C SER A 32 1.97 1.55 0.31
N SER A 33 2.13 2.64 1.06
CA SER A 33 2.27 2.62 2.50
C SER A 33 0.91 2.50 3.20
N PHE A 34 0.90 1.75 4.31
CA PHE A 34 -0.27 1.59 5.17
C PHE A 34 0.14 1.49 6.63
N THR A 35 -0.78 1.78 7.54
CA THR A 35 -0.57 1.63 8.99
C THR A 35 -0.99 0.23 9.42
N TYR A 36 -0.11 -0.44 10.17
CA TYR A 36 -0.39 -1.72 10.82
C TYR A 36 -0.39 -1.53 12.33
N GLN A 37 -1.51 -1.85 12.99
CA GLN A 37 -1.62 -1.90 14.44
C GLN A 37 -1.75 -3.35 14.89
N GLY A 38 -0.85 -3.77 15.79
CA GLY A 38 -0.79 -5.13 16.30
C GLY A 38 -0.87 -5.18 17.82
N ARG A 39 -1.18 -6.38 18.35
CA ARG A 39 -1.08 -6.69 19.76
C ARG A 39 -0.02 -7.77 20.00
N LEU A 40 0.91 -7.50 20.91
CA LEU A 40 2.01 -8.37 21.27
C LEU A 40 1.88 -8.85 22.73
N THR A 41 2.07 -10.14 22.91
CA THR A 41 2.34 -10.76 24.21
C THR A 41 3.69 -11.44 24.14
N ASP A 42 4.46 -11.35 25.21
CA ASP A 42 5.80 -11.92 25.33
C ASP A 42 5.85 -12.81 26.58
N GLY A 43 6.22 -14.09 26.41
CA GLY A 43 6.17 -15.08 27.50
C GLY A 43 4.79 -15.21 28.16
N GLY A 44 3.69 -14.99 27.43
CA GLY A 44 2.33 -15.01 27.96
C GLY A 44 1.90 -13.75 28.72
N THR A 45 2.78 -12.74 28.86
CA THR A 45 2.47 -11.45 29.49
C THR A 45 2.24 -10.38 28.43
N VAL A 46 1.42 -9.37 28.73
CA VAL A 46 1.23 -8.21 27.85
C VAL A 46 2.55 -7.46 27.69
N ALA A 47 3.05 -7.36 26.46
CA ALA A 47 4.35 -6.74 26.19
C ALA A 47 4.34 -5.23 26.49
N ASN A 48 5.41 -4.73 27.09
CA ASN A 48 5.61 -3.31 27.39
C ASN A 48 7.09 -2.97 27.26
N GLY A 49 7.46 -2.08 26.35
CA GLY A 49 8.85 -1.70 26.10
C GLY A 49 9.16 -1.48 24.62
N LEU A 50 10.45 -1.43 24.30
CA LEU A 50 10.94 -1.29 22.93
C LEU A 50 11.21 -2.67 22.33
N TYR A 51 10.69 -2.92 21.13
CA TYR A 51 10.88 -4.18 20.40
C TYR A 51 11.47 -3.90 19.02
N ASP A 52 12.34 -4.79 18.54
CA ASP A 52 12.69 -4.83 17.13
C ASP A 52 11.69 -5.75 16.43
N LEU A 53 11.03 -5.22 15.40
CA LEU A 53 10.00 -5.90 14.63
C LEU A 53 10.46 -6.08 13.18
N GLN A 54 10.18 -7.25 12.61
CA GLN A 54 10.37 -7.52 11.20
C GLN A 54 9.06 -7.97 10.56
N PHE A 55 8.83 -7.50 9.34
CA PHE A 55 7.64 -7.80 8.57
C PHE A 55 8.02 -8.29 7.17
N ALA A 56 7.49 -9.43 6.75
CA ALA A 56 7.71 -9.99 5.42
C ALA A 56 6.38 -10.45 4.81
N LEU A 57 6.19 -10.21 3.52
CA LEU A 57 5.02 -10.69 2.78
C LEU A 57 5.34 -11.98 2.05
N PHE A 58 4.39 -12.91 2.02
CA PHE A 58 4.46 -14.17 1.29
C PHE A 58 3.21 -14.38 0.44
N ASP A 59 3.32 -15.18 -0.62
CA ASP A 59 2.20 -15.57 -1.48
C ASP A 59 1.36 -16.75 -0.94
N SER A 60 1.88 -17.49 0.05
CA SER A 60 1.25 -18.65 0.68
C SER A 60 1.63 -18.75 2.16
N ALA A 61 0.75 -19.37 2.96
CA ALA A 61 0.96 -19.56 4.39
C ALA A 61 1.97 -20.66 4.72
N SER A 62 2.22 -21.58 3.79
CA SER A 62 3.22 -22.63 3.93
C SER A 62 4.04 -22.70 2.65
N SER A 63 5.36 -22.66 2.79
CA SER A 63 6.32 -22.74 1.69
C SER A 63 6.08 -21.70 0.58
N GLY A 64 5.56 -20.52 0.92
CA GLY A 64 5.35 -19.43 -0.02
C GLY A 64 6.63 -18.74 -0.44
N ALA A 65 6.61 -18.10 -1.61
CA ALA A 65 7.67 -17.19 -2.03
C ALA A 65 7.45 -15.82 -1.37
N GLN A 66 8.55 -15.19 -0.94
CA GLN A 66 8.51 -13.84 -0.39
C GLN A 66 8.18 -12.83 -1.50
N ILE A 67 7.34 -11.85 -1.16
CA ILE A 67 6.93 -10.73 -2.01
C ILE A 67 7.52 -9.44 -1.45
N GLY A 68 8.31 -8.72 -2.26
CA GLY A 68 8.99 -7.51 -1.82
C GLY A 68 10.11 -7.78 -0.81
N SER A 69 10.63 -6.70 -0.20
CA SER A 69 11.68 -6.77 0.81
C SER A 69 11.13 -6.86 2.23
N THR A 70 11.88 -7.49 3.13
CA THR A 70 11.59 -7.43 4.58
C THR A 70 11.72 -6.00 5.09
N GLN A 71 10.73 -5.56 5.87
CA GLN A 71 10.70 -4.29 6.57
C GLN A 71 11.18 -4.50 8.02
N THR A 72 12.35 -3.96 8.37
CA THR A 72 12.93 -4.07 9.72
C THR A 72 12.78 -2.74 10.44
N LEU A 73 12.04 -2.75 11.56
CA LEU A 73 11.79 -1.58 12.40
C LEU A 73 12.38 -1.82 13.78
N ASN A 74 13.43 -1.08 14.11
CA ASN A 74 14.10 -1.19 15.41
C ASN A 74 13.45 -0.28 16.44
N SER A 75 13.49 -0.69 17.70
CA SER A 75 13.03 0.13 18.84
C SER A 75 11.60 0.67 18.69
N VAL A 76 10.67 -0.16 18.21
CA VAL A 76 9.25 0.15 18.16
C VAL A 76 8.69 0.13 19.58
N LEU A 77 8.02 1.21 19.99
CA LEU A 77 7.34 1.28 21.27
C LEU A 77 6.09 0.38 21.26
N VAL A 78 6.07 -0.58 22.18
CA VAL A 78 4.91 -1.38 22.53
C VAL A 78 4.42 -0.92 23.90
N SER A 79 3.17 -0.47 23.97
CA SER A 79 2.54 0.02 25.21
C SER A 79 1.24 -0.70 25.45
N ALA A 80 1.07 -1.29 26.64
CA ALA A 80 -0.05 -2.16 26.98
C ALA A 80 -0.31 -3.25 25.92
N GLY A 81 0.78 -3.78 25.35
CA GLY A 81 0.77 -4.78 24.29
C GLY A 81 0.46 -4.25 22.91
N VAL A 82 0.14 -2.96 22.72
CA VAL A 82 -0.23 -2.41 21.42
C VAL A 82 0.94 -1.67 20.79
N PHE A 83 1.13 -1.85 19.48
CA PHE A 83 2.05 -1.05 18.67
C PHE A 83 1.39 -0.63 17.36
N SER A 84 1.88 0.46 16.78
CA SER A 84 1.44 0.95 15.48
C SER A 84 2.66 1.33 14.64
N VAL A 85 2.74 0.82 13.43
CA VAL A 85 3.85 1.06 12.50
C VAL A 85 3.33 1.41 11.11
N THR A 86 4.17 2.06 10.30
CA THR A 86 3.89 2.25 8.86
C THR A 86 4.72 1.24 8.08
N LEU A 87 4.07 0.49 7.20
CA LEU A 87 4.70 -0.51 6.34
C LEU A 87 4.53 -0.10 4.88
N ASP A 88 5.54 -0.35 4.05
CA ASP A 88 5.48 -0.12 2.62
C ASP A 88 6.25 -1.21 1.85
N PHE A 89 5.54 -2.13 1.22
CA PHE A 89 6.16 -3.19 0.42
C PHE A 89 6.26 -2.83 -1.07
N GLY A 90 5.92 -1.58 -1.43
CA GLY A 90 5.83 -1.11 -2.81
C GLY A 90 4.53 -1.52 -3.50
N ALA A 91 4.12 -0.71 -4.48
CA ALA A 91 2.82 -0.84 -5.15
C ALA A 91 2.59 -2.23 -5.81
N ASN A 92 3.66 -2.83 -6.35
CA ASN A 92 3.57 -4.13 -7.04
C ASN A 92 3.31 -5.30 -6.07
N SER A 93 3.57 -5.12 -4.78
CA SER A 93 3.36 -6.17 -3.78
C SER A 93 1.88 -6.45 -3.53
N PHE A 94 1.00 -5.47 -3.75
CA PHE A 94 -0.46 -5.57 -3.57
C PHE A 94 -1.21 -5.45 -4.90
N ASN A 95 -1.01 -6.41 -5.79
CA ASN A 95 -1.63 -6.45 -7.12
C ASN A 95 -3.01 -7.15 -7.15
N GLY A 96 -3.67 -7.33 -5.99
CA GLY A 96 -4.95 -8.00 -5.85
C GLY A 96 -4.88 -9.51 -5.58
N ALA A 97 -3.69 -10.12 -5.63
CA ALA A 97 -3.50 -11.50 -5.17
C ALA A 97 -3.41 -11.58 -3.63
N ASN A 98 -3.75 -12.75 -3.07
CA ASN A 98 -3.64 -13.01 -1.64
C ASN A 98 -2.19 -12.83 -1.15
N ARG A 99 -2.05 -12.24 0.04
CA ARG A 99 -0.76 -12.03 0.71
C ARG A 99 -0.88 -12.45 2.16
N LEU A 100 0.19 -13.05 2.66
CA LEU A 100 0.35 -13.46 4.04
C LEU A 100 1.44 -12.58 4.64
N LEU A 101 1.17 -11.96 5.79
CA LEU A 101 2.12 -11.13 6.51
C LEU A 101 2.72 -11.96 7.65
N GLU A 102 4.02 -12.23 7.55
CA GLU A 102 4.81 -12.77 8.65
C GLU A 102 5.34 -11.62 9.51
N ILE A 103 5.32 -11.84 10.83
CA ILE A 103 5.76 -10.86 11.82
C ILE A 103 6.70 -11.56 12.80
N SER A 104 7.91 -11.05 12.92
CA SER A 104 8.88 -11.47 13.92
C SER A 104 9.11 -10.33 14.91
N ALA A 105 9.18 -10.66 16.20
CA ALA A 105 9.40 -9.70 17.26
C ALA A 105 10.51 -10.18 18.19
N ARG A 106 11.36 -9.26 18.64
CA ARG A 106 12.32 -9.50 19.73
C ARG A 106 12.38 -8.27 20.64
N LEU A 107 12.61 -8.49 21.93
CA LEU A 107 12.88 -7.39 22.85
C LEU A 107 14.17 -6.68 22.43
N ASN A 108 14.14 -5.35 22.33
CA ASN A 108 15.29 -4.56 21.92
C ASN A 108 16.41 -4.69 22.96
N GLY A 109 17.65 -4.95 22.51
CA GLY A 109 18.83 -5.05 23.38
C GLY A 109 19.01 -6.38 24.14
N ALA A 110 18.17 -7.40 23.90
CA ALA A 110 18.29 -8.72 24.55
C ALA A 110 19.39 -9.63 23.95
N GLY A 111 20.53 -9.05 23.56
CA GLY A 111 21.67 -9.75 22.95
C GLY A 111 22.69 -10.28 23.94
#